data_AF-A0A538PL44-F1
#
_entry.id   AF-A0A538PL44-F1
#
_cell.length_a   1.000
_cell.length_b   1.000
_cell.length_c   1.000
_cell.angle_alpha   90.00
_cell.angle_beta   90.00
_cell.angle_gamma   90.00
#
_symmetry.space_group_name_H-M   'P 1'
#
loop_
_entity.id
_entity.type
_entity.pdbx_description
1 polymer ?
#
loop_
_entity_poly.entity_id
_entity_poly.type
_entity_poly.pdbx_seq_one_letter_code
_entity_poly.pdbx_strand_id
1 'polypeptide(L)'
;MLALKLALRRADEVATYVFDEVDAGIGGAAAQVVGSQIRAVADHRQVLCVTHLPQIAAYADQHFHVEKTEIAGRTETHVHRLTAAARKDELARMLGGHATSKAKAHAAELLAEAARPRRASAARA
;
A
#
# COMPACT_ATOMS: atom_id res chain seq x y z
N MET A 1 4.30 15.93 -4.94
CA MET A 1 3.46 16.08 -3.73
C MET A 1 3.98 15.26 -2.54
N LEU A 2 4.18 13.94 -2.67
CA LEU A 2 4.63 13.06 -1.58
C LEU A 2 5.93 13.53 -0.87
N ALA A 3 6.93 13.98 -1.63
CA ALA A 3 8.19 14.49 -1.09
C ALA A 3 8.01 15.66 -0.09
N LEU A 4 7.05 16.55 -0.35
CA LEU A 4 6.76 17.68 0.55
C LEU A 4 6.08 17.20 1.84
N LYS A 5 5.15 16.23 1.75
CA LYS A 5 4.50 15.66 2.94
C LYS A 5 5.46 14.88 3.82
N LEU A 6 6.45 14.22 3.23
CA LEU A 6 7.56 13.64 3.99
C LEU A 6 8.38 14.70 4.73
N ALA A 7 8.76 15.79 4.05
CA ALA A 7 9.55 16.86 4.65
C ALA A 7 8.79 17.53 5.81
N LEU A 8 7.48 17.72 5.66
CA LEU A 8 6.62 18.41 6.62
C LEU A 8 5.92 17.49 7.63
N ARG A 9 6.20 16.18 7.63
CA ARG A 9 5.43 15.18 8.41
C ARG A 9 5.26 15.48 9.92
N ARG A 10 6.15 16.29 10.51
CA ARG A 10 6.10 16.72 11.92
C ARG A 10 5.50 18.10 12.14
N ALA A 11 5.49 18.97 11.13
CA ALA A 11 5.06 20.37 11.22
C ALA A 11 3.70 20.63 10.54
N ASP A 12 3.25 19.73 9.68
CA ASP A 12 1.95 19.83 9.02
C ASP A 12 0.83 19.59 10.05
N GLU A 13 -0.21 20.43 10.12
CA GLU A 13 -1.30 20.25 11.08
C GLU A 13 -2.34 19.22 10.63
N VAL A 14 -2.32 18.84 9.34
CA VAL A 14 -3.30 17.91 8.75
C VAL A 14 -3.20 16.52 9.38
N ALA A 15 -4.31 15.99 9.91
CA ALA A 15 -4.34 14.68 10.58
C ALA A 15 -4.31 13.49 9.61
N THR A 16 -4.98 13.60 8.46
CA THR A 16 -5.19 12.52 7.50
C THR A 16 -4.84 12.95 6.08
N TYR A 17 -4.06 12.13 5.38
CA TYR A 17 -3.81 12.28 3.95
C TYR A 17 -4.56 11.24 3.14
N VAL A 18 -5.05 11.66 1.99
CA VAL A 18 -5.62 10.78 0.96
C VAL A 18 -4.75 10.90 -0.28
N PHE A 19 -4.20 9.78 -0.72
CA PHE A 19 -3.50 9.65 -1.99
C PHE A 19 -4.32 8.77 -2.92
N ASP A 20 -4.68 9.32 -4.06
CA ASP A 20 -5.26 8.58 -5.17
C ASP A 20 -4.23 8.54 -6.30
N GLU A 21 -4.06 7.39 -6.93
CA GLU A 21 -3.12 7.16 -8.03
C GLU A 21 -1.67 7.65 -7.80
N VAL A 22 -1.15 7.51 -6.57
CA VAL A 22 0.28 7.79 -6.29
C VAL A 22 1.24 6.87 -7.07
N ASP A 23 0.69 5.83 -7.68
CA ASP A 23 1.34 4.87 -8.56
C ASP A 23 1.28 5.21 -10.05
N ALA A 24 0.72 6.35 -10.45
CA ALA A 24 0.68 6.76 -11.84
C ALA A 24 2.09 6.87 -12.46
N GLY A 25 2.34 6.10 -13.51
CA GLY A 25 3.59 6.14 -14.28
C GLY A 25 4.82 5.54 -13.58
N ILE A 26 4.64 4.79 -12.48
CA ILE A 26 5.75 4.12 -11.78
C ILE A 26 5.56 2.61 -11.71
N GLY A 27 6.66 1.88 -11.46
CA GLY A 27 6.64 0.42 -11.31
C GLY A 27 7.93 -0.12 -10.70
N GLY A 28 7.94 -1.42 -10.41
CA GLY A 28 9.13 -2.14 -9.91
C GLY A 28 9.72 -1.52 -8.64
N ALA A 29 11.03 -1.29 -8.63
CA ALA A 29 11.76 -0.74 -7.49
C ALA A 29 11.30 0.66 -7.09
N ALA A 30 10.88 1.51 -8.05
CA ALA A 30 10.38 2.85 -7.75
C ALA A 30 9.09 2.79 -6.91
N ALA A 31 8.19 1.86 -7.22
CA ALA A 31 6.97 1.64 -6.45
C ALA A 31 7.25 1.16 -5.02
N GLN A 32 8.28 0.32 -4.83
CA GLN A 32 8.71 -0.09 -3.49
C GLN A 32 9.23 1.10 -2.66
N VAL A 33 10.03 1.96 -3.27
CA VAL A 33 10.49 3.19 -2.61
C VAL A 33 9.30 4.06 -2.22
N VAL A 34 8.35 4.29 -3.13
CA VAL A 34 7.12 5.05 -2.83
C VAL A 34 6.32 4.42 -1.70
N GLY A 35 6.11 3.10 -1.69
CA GLY A 35 5.44 2.40 -0.59
C GLY A 35 6.13 2.62 0.76
N SER A 36 7.46 2.55 0.79
CA SER A 36 8.25 2.82 2.02
C SER A 36 8.12 4.26 2.50
N GLN A 37 8.03 5.22 1.57
CA GLN A 37 7.83 6.63 1.86
C GLN A 37 6.44 6.91 2.40
N ILE A 38 5.39 6.31 1.81
CA ILE A 38 4.02 6.42 2.31
C ILE A 38 3.93 5.90 3.74
N ARG A 39 4.55 4.75 4.03
CA ARG A 39 4.67 4.24 5.39
C ARG A 39 5.36 5.25 6.31
N ALA A 40 6.38 5.97 5.83
CA ALA A 40 7.09 6.99 6.62
C ALA A 40 6.27 8.23 6.94
N VAL A 41 5.30 8.56 6.10
CA VAL A 41 4.27 9.55 6.45
C VAL A 41 3.30 8.95 7.47
N ALA A 42 2.92 7.68 7.30
CA ALA A 42 1.95 6.98 8.14
C ALA A 42 2.38 6.84 9.62
N ASP A 43 3.67 6.84 9.91
CA ASP A 43 4.19 6.87 11.29
C ASP A 43 3.74 8.08 12.12
N HIS A 44 3.36 9.16 11.46
CA HIS A 44 2.98 10.41 12.12
C HIS A 44 1.54 10.83 11.84
N ARG A 45 0.93 10.31 10.78
CA ARG A 45 -0.38 10.75 10.25
C ARG A 45 -1.16 9.56 9.73
N GLN A 46 -2.48 9.65 9.69
CA GLN A 46 -3.25 8.63 8.97
C GLN A 46 -3.07 8.82 7.45
N VAL A 47 -2.84 7.73 6.72
CA VAL A 47 -2.77 7.77 5.26
C VAL A 47 -3.76 6.78 4.67
N LEU A 48 -4.64 7.25 3.80
CA LEU A 48 -5.48 6.45 2.92
C LEU A 48 -4.85 6.49 1.53
N CYS A 49 -4.55 5.32 0.97
CA CYS A 49 -3.93 5.21 -0.34
C CYS A 49 -4.75 4.27 -1.21
N VAL A 50 -5.21 4.74 -2.37
CA VAL A 50 -5.77 3.91 -3.42
C VAL A 50 -4.62 3.55 -4.38
N THR A 51 -4.43 2.27 -4.65
CA THR A 51 -3.33 1.79 -5.50
C THR A 51 -3.68 0.45 -6.13
N HIS A 52 -3.17 0.21 -7.33
CA HIS A 52 -3.22 -1.10 -7.99
C HIS A 52 -1.87 -1.83 -7.92
N LEU A 53 -0.83 -1.20 -7.37
CA LEU A 53 0.50 -1.79 -7.28
C LEU A 53 0.69 -2.60 -5.99
N PRO A 54 0.98 -3.91 -6.08
CA PRO A 54 1.21 -4.75 -4.89
C PRO A 54 2.43 -4.28 -4.09
N GLN A 55 3.41 -3.64 -4.73
CA GLN A 55 4.61 -3.10 -4.10
C GLN A 55 4.27 -1.97 -3.11
N ILE A 56 3.22 -1.19 -3.35
CA ILE A 56 2.77 -0.12 -2.44
C ILE A 56 1.84 -0.72 -1.38
N ALA A 57 0.86 -1.52 -1.80
CA ALA A 57 -0.09 -2.16 -0.88
C ALA A 57 0.58 -3.06 0.19
N ALA A 58 1.74 -3.65 -0.12
CA ALA A 58 2.54 -4.41 0.84
C ALA A 58 3.03 -3.58 2.05
N TYR A 59 3.18 -2.26 1.93
CA TYR A 59 3.63 -1.38 3.03
C TYR A 59 2.51 -0.87 3.93
N ALA A 60 1.24 -1.11 3.59
CA ALA A 60 0.12 -0.65 4.40
C ALA A 60 0.04 -1.36 5.76
N ASP A 61 -0.34 -0.64 6.82
CA ASP A 61 -0.64 -1.27 8.12
C ASP A 61 -1.95 -2.07 8.06
N GLN A 62 -2.92 -1.55 7.30
CA GLN A 62 -4.21 -2.17 7.03
C GLN A 62 -4.45 -2.22 5.52
N HIS A 63 -4.87 -3.38 5.01
CA HIS A 63 -5.19 -3.55 3.60
C HIS A 63 -6.69 -3.81 3.44
N PHE A 64 -7.35 -2.99 2.65
CA PHE A 64 -8.76 -3.14 2.30
C PHE A 64 -8.89 -3.52 0.82
N HIS A 65 -9.73 -4.51 0.53
CA HIS A 65 -10.11 -4.86 -0.83
C HIS A 65 -11.45 -4.21 -1.16
N VAL A 66 -11.54 -3.63 -2.35
CA VAL A 66 -12.76 -3.02 -2.88
C VAL A 66 -13.25 -3.89 -4.03
N GLU A 67 -14.47 -4.39 -3.92
CA GLU A 67 -15.09 -5.21 -4.95
C GLU A 67 -16.46 -4.65 -5.35
N LYS A 68 -16.89 -5.03 -6.56
CA LYS A 68 -18.20 -4.72 -7.09
C LYS A 68 -18.98 -6.01 -7.30
N THR A 69 -20.20 -6.05 -6.81
CA THR A 69 -21.10 -7.20 -6.93
C THR A 69 -22.43 -6.72 -7.52
N GLU A 70 -23.06 -7.52 -8.36
CA GLU A 70 -24.39 -7.22 -8.88
C GLU A 70 -25.45 -7.95 -8.05
N ILE A 71 -26.36 -7.20 -7.43
CA ILE A 71 -27.45 -7.71 -6.61
C ILE A 71 -28.76 -7.17 -7.20
N ALA A 72 -29.64 -8.07 -7.63
CA ALA A 72 -30.94 -7.74 -8.23
C ALA A 72 -30.87 -6.70 -9.36
N GLY A 73 -29.86 -6.80 -10.24
CA GLY A 73 -29.67 -5.88 -11.37
C GLY A 73 -29.01 -4.56 -11.02
N ARG A 74 -28.53 -4.39 -9.77
CA ARG A 74 -27.81 -3.19 -9.31
C ARG A 74 -26.39 -3.53 -8.89
N THR A 75 -25.42 -2.76 -9.38
CA THR A 75 -24.05 -2.85 -8.91
C THR A 75 -23.90 -2.18 -7.55
N GLU A 76 -23.47 -2.95 -6.55
CA GLU A 76 -23.08 -2.48 -5.22
C GLU A 76 -21.55 -2.54 -5.08
N THR A 77 -20.98 -1.62 -4.30
CA THR A 77 -19.54 -1.61 -3.98
C THR A 77 -19.35 -1.97 -2.52
N HIS A 78 -18.52 -2.97 -2.26
CA HIS A 78 -18.20 -3.41 -0.92
C HIS A 78 -16.72 -3.20 -0.62
N VAL A 79 -16.42 -2.90 0.65
CA VAL A 79 -15.06 -2.68 1.15
C VAL A 79 -14.82 -3.65 2.29
N HIS A 80 -13.81 -4.50 2.16
CA HIS A 80 -13.49 -5.54 3.13
C HIS A 80 -12.08 -5.33 3.67
N ARG A 81 -11.95 -5.28 5.00
CA ARG A 81 -10.63 -5.36 5.62
C ARG A 81 -10.09 -6.77 5.46
N LEU A 82 -8.88 -6.90 4.91
CA LEU A 82 -8.25 -8.19 4.69
C LEU A 82 -7.54 -8.69 5.96
N THR A 83 -7.69 -9.98 6.23
CA THR A 83 -6.84 -10.69 7.20
C THR A 83 -5.42 -10.82 6.65
N ALA A 84 -4.45 -11.22 7.48
CA ALA A 84 -3.07 -11.44 7.01
C ALA A 84 -3.00 -12.49 5.88
N ALA A 85 -3.80 -13.56 5.96
CA ALA A 85 -3.87 -14.59 4.93
C ALA A 85 -4.50 -14.06 3.64
N ALA A 86 -5.67 -13.40 3.74
CA ALA A 86 -6.36 -12.82 2.59
C ALA A 86 -5.53 -11.70 1.93
N ARG A 87 -4.77 -10.94 2.73
CA ARG A 87 -3.83 -9.92 2.24
C ARG A 87 -2.76 -10.51 1.34
N LYS A 88 -2.15 -11.65 1.73
CA LYS A 88 -1.14 -12.32 0.91
C LYS A 88 -1.74 -12.82 -0.41
N ASP A 89 -2.95 -13.36 -0.35
CA ASP A 89 -3.65 -13.87 -1.54
C ASP A 89 -4.05 -12.72 -2.48
N GLU A 90 -4.47 -11.58 -1.94
CA GLU A 90 -4.76 -10.39 -2.73
C GLU A 90 -3.51 -9.82 -3.40
N LEU A 91 -2.40 -9.70 -2.68
CA LEU A 91 -1.13 -9.27 -3.28
C LEU A 91 -0.67 -10.24 -4.39
N ALA A 92 -0.86 -11.54 -4.20
CA ALA A 92 -0.58 -12.54 -5.23
C ALA A 92 -1.48 -12.36 -6.47
N ARG A 93 -2.77 -12.06 -6.27
CA ARG A 93 -3.71 -11.72 -7.34
C ARG A 93 -3.30 -10.45 -8.08
N MET A 94 -2.91 -9.39 -7.37
CA MET A 94 -2.42 -8.13 -7.96
C MET A 94 -1.14 -8.35 -8.79
N LEU A 95 -0.25 -9.25 -8.35
CA LEU A 95 1.00 -9.57 -9.04
C LEU A 95 0.79 -10.40 -10.32
N GLY A 96 -0.06 -11.42 -10.26
CA GLY A 96 -0.13 -12.45 -11.29
C GLY A 96 -1.51 -12.64 -11.93
N GLY A 97 -2.47 -11.75 -11.65
CA GLY A 97 -3.88 -11.87 -12.03
C GLY A 97 -4.67 -12.91 -11.22
N HIS A 98 -3.99 -13.90 -10.64
CA HIS A 98 -4.57 -14.96 -9.81
C HIS A 98 -3.56 -15.44 -8.73
N ALA A 99 -4.06 -16.01 -7.64
CA ALA A 99 -3.23 -16.38 -6.48
C ALA A 99 -2.57 -17.77 -6.63
N THR A 100 -1.64 -17.94 -7.57
CA THR A 100 -0.84 -19.19 -7.70
C THR A 100 0.16 -19.36 -6.56
N SER A 101 0.71 -20.56 -6.41
CA SER A 101 1.83 -20.83 -5.49
C SER A 101 3.02 -19.89 -5.70
N LYS A 102 3.42 -19.64 -6.96
CA LYS A 102 4.52 -18.72 -7.30
C LYS A 102 4.18 -17.27 -6.95
N ALA A 103 2.97 -16.82 -7.27
CA ALA A 103 2.53 -15.47 -6.94
C ALA A 103 2.42 -15.25 -5.42
N LYS A 104 1.96 -16.26 -4.67
CA LYS A 104 1.91 -16.24 -3.20
C LYS A 104 3.30 -16.22 -2.58
N ALA A 105 4.28 -16.91 -3.17
CA ALA A 105 5.67 -16.84 -2.73
C ALA A 105 6.22 -15.42 -2.89
N HIS A 106 6.03 -14.80 -4.06
CA HIS A 106 6.48 -13.43 -4.30
C HIS A 106 5.74 -12.39 -3.43
N ALA A 107 4.44 -12.59 -3.18
CA ALA A 107 3.68 -11.75 -2.24
C ALA A 107 4.24 -11.85 -0.81
N ALA A 108 4.66 -13.05 -0.39
CA ALA A 108 5.29 -13.24 0.92
C ALA A 108 6.65 -12.51 1.02
N GLU A 109 7.44 -12.50 -0.05
CA GLU A 109 8.70 -11.74 -0.13
C GLU A 109 8.43 -10.23 -0.01
N LEU A 110 7.43 -9.69 -0.72
CA LEU A 110 7.05 -8.28 -0.63
C LEU A 110 6.62 -7.90 0.80
N LEU A 111 5.81 -8.74 1.44
CA LEU A 111 5.38 -8.51 2.83
C LEU A 111 6.58 -8.56 3.80
N ALA A 112 7.51 -9.49 3.60
CA ALA A 112 8.71 -9.60 4.42
C ALA A 112 9.64 -8.38 4.25
N GLU A 113 9.82 -7.90 3.02
CA GLU A 113 10.57 -6.67 2.75
C GLU A 113 9.88 -5.46 3.40
N ALA A 114 8.56 -5.34 3.23
CA ALA A 114 7.79 -4.26 3.81
C ALA A 114 7.79 -4.26 5.33
N ALA A 115 7.92 -5.44 5.97
CA ALA A 115 8.00 -5.57 7.42
C ALA A 115 9.37 -5.22 8.01
N ARG A 116 10.43 -5.09 7.19
CA ARG A 116 11.77 -4.77 7.71
C ARG A 116 11.76 -3.46 8.51
N PRO A 117 12.54 -3.40 9.61
CA PRO A 117 12.76 -2.15 10.32
C PRO A 117 13.38 -1.14 9.36
N ARG A 118 12.96 0.13 9.47
CA ARG A 118 13.59 1.18 8.67
C ARG A 118 15.07 1.25 9.01
N ARG A 119 15.92 1.25 7.99
CA ARG A 119 17.25 1.82 8.15
C ARG A 119 17.05 3.25 8.63
N ALA A 120 17.55 3.57 9.83
CA ALA A 120 17.59 4.93 10.30
C ALA A 120 18.26 5.75 9.20
N SER A 121 17.51 6.69 8.62
CA SER A 121 18.11 7.69 7.75
C SER A 121 19.18 8.37 8.59
N ALA A 122 20.44 8.26 8.15
CA ALA A 122 21.50 9.13 8.61
C ALA A 122 21.15 10.55 8.16
N ALA A 123 20.18 11.17 8.83
CA ALA A 123 19.97 12.60 8.78
C ALA A 123 21.16 13.20 9.52
N ARG A 124 22.23 13.43 8.74
CA ARG A 124 23.28 14.38 9.06
C ARG A 124 22.58 15.69 9.40
N ALA A 125 22.67 16.07 10.67
CA ALA A 125 22.64 17.48 11.06
C ALA A 125 23.96 18.13 10.63
#